data_AF-A0AAE0EVA6-F1
#
_entry.id   AF-A0AAE0EVA6-F1
#
_cell.length_a   1.000
_cell.length_b   1.000
_cell.length_c   1.000
_cell.angle_alpha   90.00
_cell.angle_beta   90.00
_cell.angle_gamma   90.00
#
_symmetry.space_group_name_H-M   'P 1'
#
loop_
_entity.id
_entity.type
_entity.pdbx_description
1 polymer ?
#
loop_
_entity_poly.entity_id
_entity_poly.type
_entity_poly.pdbx_seq_one_letter_code
_entity_poly.pdbx_strand_id
1 'polypeptide(L)'
;MLKIEDIKSGEVVESHSPQILPRKRFILGKDSASSDIVLDHPSISRQHLALILNRDGSYGAVDLSSSHGSWLDGEKLRPEHPALVKIGSILRLGASSRSYRFRFVGATSTTSTTSTTSSNVALSKALSWLLRHGAAQQGVPMRPDGFCKLSDILSLRQFAVYSIEEVEREVQNNPKKRYTLIEVGGEAWIRATQGHTIRTINEELLCHPIRDPQEIPMCLHGTYYRFLDAILASGLCRMSRNHIHFMPGEPRSGAVVSGMRGSCEVLIYVEVPKAMAAGIRFFRSDNNVILSPGAGQLGIITPEYFTKVVDISSGRPRRTTVLQLAATRHVTGVAVAHLTAMRHVTGAAQITTTGHVTGAVAA
;
A
#
# COMPACT_ATOMS: atom_id res chain seq x y z
N MET A 1 2.34 3.45 -22.80
CA MET A 1 1.70 3.04 -21.53
C MET A 1 0.23 3.47 -21.50
N LEU A 2 -0.69 2.55 -21.21
CA LEU A 2 -2.13 2.86 -21.13
C LEU A 2 -2.43 3.68 -19.85
N LYS A 3 -3.08 4.82 -20.01
CA LYS A 3 -3.64 5.64 -18.93
C LYS A 3 -5.16 5.66 -19.10
N ILE A 4 -5.87 5.44 -18.00
CA ILE A 4 -7.33 5.50 -17.93
C ILE A 4 -7.69 6.69 -17.05
N GLU A 5 -8.41 7.66 -17.61
CA GLU A 5 -8.82 8.86 -16.89
C GLU A 5 -10.27 8.78 -16.49
N ASP A 6 -10.55 8.78 -15.20
CA ASP A 6 -11.89 8.89 -14.66
C ASP A 6 -12.35 10.34 -14.78
N ILE A 7 -13.47 10.53 -15.48
CA ILE A 7 -14.04 11.82 -15.80
C ILE A 7 -15.42 11.90 -15.18
N LYS A 8 -15.66 12.96 -14.39
CA LYS A 8 -16.97 13.29 -13.83
C LYS A 8 -17.30 14.74 -14.19
N SER A 9 -18.49 14.98 -14.72
CA SER A 9 -18.93 16.32 -15.14
C SER A 9 -17.96 17.04 -16.12
N GLY A 10 -17.27 16.27 -16.97
CA GLY A 10 -16.31 16.80 -17.95
C GLY A 10 -14.88 16.99 -17.41
N GLU A 11 -14.66 16.92 -16.09
CA GLU A 11 -13.35 17.07 -15.48
C GLU A 11 -12.73 15.72 -15.12
N VAL A 12 -11.41 15.61 -15.26
CA VAL A 12 -10.65 14.42 -14.85
C VAL A 12 -10.54 14.40 -13.33
N VAL A 13 -11.28 13.51 -12.67
CA VAL A 13 -11.30 13.37 -11.21
C VAL A 13 -10.26 12.38 -10.69
N GLU A 14 -9.91 11.37 -11.50
CA GLU A 14 -8.88 10.39 -11.14
C GLU A 14 -8.15 9.92 -12.41
N SER A 15 -6.94 9.38 -12.25
CA SER A 15 -6.17 8.81 -13.35
C SER A 15 -5.54 7.49 -12.91
N HIS A 16 -6.02 6.41 -13.48
CA HIS A 16 -5.50 5.07 -13.28
C HIS A 16 -4.42 4.81 -14.33
N SER A 17 -3.18 4.66 -13.88
CA SER A 17 -2.14 4.01 -14.66
C SER A 17 -2.00 2.63 -14.04
N PRO A 18 -2.69 1.59 -14.55
CA PRO A 18 -2.47 0.25 -14.04
C PRO A 18 -0.97 -0.02 -14.08
N GLN A 19 -0.39 -0.47 -12.96
CA GLN A 19 1.02 -0.83 -12.93
C GLN A 19 1.22 -1.92 -13.97
N ILE A 20 1.90 -1.60 -15.06
CA ILE A 20 2.22 -2.56 -16.10
C ILE A 20 3.35 -3.44 -15.56
N LEU A 21 2.99 -4.37 -14.69
CA LEU A 21 3.53 -5.72 -14.82
C LEU A 21 3.15 -6.23 -16.22
N PRO A 22 3.90 -7.16 -16.82
CA PRO A 22 3.62 -7.71 -18.16
C PRO A 22 2.37 -8.61 -18.14
N ARG A 23 1.24 -8.09 -17.69
CA ARG A 23 -0.06 -8.78 -17.67
C ARG A 23 -0.81 -8.42 -18.94
N LYS A 24 -1.22 -9.45 -19.67
CA LYS A 24 -1.99 -9.32 -20.92
C LYS A 24 -3.46 -8.93 -20.68
N ARG A 25 -3.89 -8.85 -19.42
CA ARG A 25 -5.29 -8.61 -19.02
C ARG A 25 -5.35 -7.75 -17.76
N PHE A 26 -6.27 -6.79 -17.75
CA PHE A 26 -6.64 -5.97 -16.59
C PHE A 26 -8.15 -6.05 -16.35
N ILE A 27 -8.57 -6.23 -15.10
CA ILE A 27 -9.98 -6.29 -14.70
C ILE A 27 -10.40 -4.98 -14.06
N LEU A 28 -11.49 -4.39 -14.57
CA LEU A 28 -12.21 -3.26 -14.01
C LEU A 28 -13.46 -3.78 -13.31
N GLY A 29 -13.68 -3.38 -12.07
CA GLY A 29 -14.84 -3.84 -11.30
C GLY A 29 -14.88 -3.24 -9.90
N LYS A 30 -15.96 -3.49 -9.16
CA LYS A 30 -16.14 -2.92 -7.80
C LYS A 30 -15.50 -3.76 -6.69
N ASP A 31 -15.14 -5.01 -6.97
CA ASP A 31 -14.55 -5.90 -5.98
C ASP A 31 -13.03 -5.80 -5.98
N SER A 32 -12.46 -5.38 -4.85
CA SER A 32 -11.03 -5.16 -4.69
C SER A 32 -10.21 -6.44 -4.65
N ALA A 33 -10.83 -7.59 -4.39
CA ALA A 33 -10.16 -8.88 -4.41
C ALA A 33 -9.97 -9.42 -5.83
N SER A 34 -10.85 -9.05 -6.77
CA SER A 34 -10.91 -9.64 -8.11
C SER A 34 -10.72 -8.64 -9.26
N SER A 35 -10.48 -7.36 -8.95
CA SER A 35 -10.27 -6.27 -9.92
C SER A 35 -8.89 -5.62 -9.78
N ASP A 36 -8.23 -5.39 -10.91
CA ASP A 36 -6.98 -4.62 -10.99
C ASP A 36 -7.23 -3.11 -10.86
N ILE A 37 -8.40 -2.65 -11.33
CA ILE A 37 -8.88 -1.27 -11.20
C ILE A 37 -10.23 -1.31 -10.50
N VAL A 38 -10.22 -0.85 -9.25
CA VAL A 38 -11.40 -0.85 -8.38
C VAL A 38 -12.21 0.42 -8.64
N LEU A 39 -13.47 0.24 -9.04
CA LEU A 39 -14.39 1.31 -9.39
C LEU A 39 -15.55 1.37 -8.38
N ASP A 40 -15.82 2.55 -7.85
CA ASP A 40 -16.81 2.74 -6.78
C ASP A 40 -18.16 3.23 -7.33
N HIS A 41 -19.03 2.28 -7.69
CA HIS A 41 -20.41 2.57 -8.06
C HIS A 41 -21.31 1.33 -7.90
N PRO A 42 -22.55 1.45 -7.37
CA PRO A 42 -23.43 0.30 -7.10
C PRO A 42 -23.86 -0.47 -8.34
N SER A 43 -23.95 0.18 -9.50
CA SER A 43 -24.30 -0.48 -10.78
C SER A 43 -23.12 -1.22 -11.44
N ILE A 44 -21.90 -1.06 -10.92
CA ILE A 44 -20.72 -1.75 -11.42
C ILE A 44 -20.67 -3.16 -10.80
N SER A 45 -20.30 -4.15 -11.60
CA SER A 45 -20.24 -5.56 -11.21
C SER A 45 -18.91 -5.84 -10.51
N ARG A 46 -18.84 -6.91 -9.70
CA ARG A 46 -17.62 -7.28 -8.95
C ARG A 46 -16.41 -7.36 -9.87
N GLN A 47 -16.55 -8.08 -10.98
CA GLN A 47 -15.72 -7.97 -12.18
C GLN A 47 -16.67 -7.52 -13.30
N HIS A 48 -16.40 -6.37 -13.91
CA HIS A 48 -17.35 -5.73 -14.82
C HIS A 48 -16.85 -5.75 -16.26
N LEU A 49 -15.59 -5.40 -16.47
CA LEU A 49 -14.97 -5.36 -17.79
C LEU A 49 -13.51 -5.80 -17.74
N ALA A 50 -13.05 -6.51 -18.77
CA ALA A 50 -11.65 -6.80 -18.97
C ALA A 50 -11.07 -5.95 -20.10
N LEU A 51 -9.87 -5.43 -19.89
CA LEU A 51 -9.02 -4.89 -20.95
C LEU A 51 -7.96 -5.92 -21.29
N ILE A 52 -7.90 -6.33 -22.55
CA ILE A 52 -7.01 -7.37 -23.04
C ILE A 52 -6.01 -6.73 -24.01
N LEU A 53 -4.72 -6.92 -23.77
CA LEU A 53 -3.66 -6.51 -24.69
C LEU A 53 -3.51 -7.56 -25.79
N ASN A 54 -3.79 -7.15 -27.02
CA ASN A 54 -3.61 -7.97 -28.21
C ASN A 54 -2.13 -8.06 -28.61
N ARG A 55 -1.80 -9.04 -29.48
CA ARG A 55 -0.41 -9.27 -29.94
C ARG A 55 0.15 -8.09 -30.73
N ASP A 56 -0.71 -7.34 -31.42
CA ASP A 56 -0.36 -6.14 -32.19
C ASP A 56 -0.19 -4.88 -31.33
N GLY A 57 -0.35 -4.99 -30.01
CA GLY A 57 -0.25 -3.88 -29.06
C GLY A 57 -1.55 -3.08 -28.88
N SER A 58 -2.63 -3.43 -29.59
CA SER A 58 -3.95 -2.83 -29.38
C SER A 58 -4.62 -3.38 -28.11
N TYR A 59 -5.60 -2.66 -27.57
CA TYR A 59 -6.42 -3.14 -26.47
C TYR A 59 -7.82 -3.52 -26.95
N GLY A 60 -8.33 -4.64 -26.48
CA GLY A 60 -9.74 -5.01 -26.58
C GLY A 60 -10.45 -4.82 -25.23
N ALA A 61 -11.61 -4.18 -25.25
CA ALA A 61 -12.53 -4.12 -24.11
C ALA A 61 -13.56 -5.26 -24.22
N VAL A 62 -13.68 -6.06 -23.16
CA VAL A 62 -14.63 -7.19 -23.08
C VAL A 62 -15.52 -6.99 -21.86
N ASP A 63 -16.80 -6.75 -22.07
CA ASP A 63 -17.78 -6.76 -20.99
C ASP A 63 -17.90 -8.19 -20.42
N LEU A 64 -17.69 -8.35 -19.11
CA LEU A 64 -17.67 -9.66 -18.45
C LEU A 64 -19.07 -10.06 -18.00
N SER A 65 -20.04 -9.94 -18.91
CA SER A 65 -21.46 -10.20 -18.65
C SER A 65 -21.98 -9.37 -17.48
N SER A 66 -21.71 -8.06 -17.54
CA SER A 66 -22.04 -7.16 -16.45
C SER A 66 -23.55 -6.88 -16.35
N SER A 67 -24.04 -6.66 -15.13
CA SER A 67 -25.48 -6.53 -14.86
C SER A 67 -26.11 -5.29 -15.51
N HIS A 68 -25.34 -4.20 -15.63
CA HIS A 68 -25.80 -2.92 -16.18
C HIS A 68 -25.18 -2.59 -17.54
N GLY A 69 -24.30 -3.45 -18.07
CA GLY A 69 -23.63 -3.27 -19.36
C GLY A 69 -22.47 -2.28 -19.33
N SER A 70 -21.71 -2.31 -20.43
CA SER A 70 -20.60 -1.43 -20.72
C SER A 70 -20.81 -0.75 -22.08
N TRP A 71 -20.29 0.47 -22.24
CA TRP A 71 -20.33 1.21 -23.50
C TRP A 71 -18.93 1.70 -23.87
N LEU A 72 -18.61 1.66 -25.15
CA LEU A 72 -17.38 2.20 -25.72
C LEU A 72 -17.75 3.20 -26.81
N ASP A 73 -17.29 4.44 -26.68
CA ASP A 73 -17.55 5.53 -27.63
C ASP A 73 -19.04 5.78 -27.89
N GLY A 74 -19.88 5.55 -26.86
CA GLY A 74 -21.33 5.70 -26.91
C GLY A 74 -22.08 4.41 -27.27
N GLU A 75 -21.40 3.45 -27.91
CA GLU A 75 -22.00 2.19 -28.37
C GLU A 75 -21.97 1.11 -27.28
N LYS A 76 -23.07 0.38 -27.13
CA LYS A 76 -23.16 -0.68 -26.10
C LYS A 76 -22.35 -1.89 -26.53
N LEU A 77 -21.47 -2.36 -25.64
CA LEU A 77 -20.70 -3.58 -25.87
C LEU A 77 -21.61 -4.81 -25.79
N ARG A 78 -21.35 -5.79 -26.67
CA ARG A 78 -21.91 -7.13 -26.52
C ARG A 78 -21.12 -7.87 -25.43
N PRO A 79 -21.80 -8.50 -24.45
CA PRO A 79 -21.13 -9.34 -23.46
C PRO A 79 -20.21 -10.36 -24.11
N GLU A 80 -19.03 -10.55 -23.52
CA GLU A 80 -18.02 -11.56 -23.89
C GLU A 80 -17.43 -11.41 -25.30
N HIS A 81 -17.78 -10.34 -26.03
CA HIS A 81 -17.25 -10.02 -27.35
C HIS A 81 -16.25 -8.85 -27.25
N PRO A 82 -15.00 -9.02 -27.71
CA PRO A 82 -14.02 -7.93 -27.72
C PRO A 82 -14.40 -6.80 -28.65
N ALA A 83 -14.37 -5.57 -28.13
CA ALA A 83 -14.44 -4.34 -28.92
C ALA A 83 -13.08 -3.63 -28.90
N LEU A 84 -12.63 -3.19 -30.07
CA LEU A 84 -11.33 -2.53 -30.23
C LEU A 84 -11.33 -1.16 -29.53
N VAL A 85 -10.37 -0.94 -28.64
CA VAL A 85 -10.17 0.33 -27.94
C VAL A 85 -9.13 1.15 -28.70
N LYS A 86 -9.52 2.38 -29.08
CA LYS A 86 -8.62 3.35 -29.71
C LYS A 86 -8.13 4.38 -28.69
N ILE A 87 -7.12 5.14 -29.08
CA ILE A 87 -6.71 6.33 -28.32
C ILE A 87 -7.88 7.31 -28.29
N GLY A 88 -8.14 7.86 -27.10
CA GLY A 88 -9.22 8.81 -26.90
C GLY A 88 -10.56 8.14 -26.69
N SER A 89 -10.68 6.82 -26.88
CA SER A 89 -11.93 6.12 -26.66
C SER A 89 -12.42 6.31 -25.23
N ILE A 90 -13.73 6.44 -25.08
CA ILE A 90 -14.43 6.69 -23.82
C ILE A 90 -15.21 5.44 -23.44
N LEU A 91 -14.86 4.85 -22.30
CA LEU A 91 -15.61 3.75 -21.70
C LEU A 91 -16.58 4.27 -20.65
N ARG A 92 -17.82 3.80 -20.67
CA ARG A 92 -18.80 4.02 -19.60
C ARG A 92 -19.24 2.66 -19.07
N LEU A 93 -19.32 2.55 -17.74
CA LEU A 93 -19.59 1.29 -17.05
C LEU A 93 -20.81 1.40 -16.15
N GLY A 94 -21.76 0.49 -16.35
CA GLY A 94 -23.07 0.51 -15.72
C GLY A 94 -23.78 1.88 -15.83
N ALA A 95 -24.64 2.16 -14.85
CA ALA A 95 -25.34 3.43 -14.70
C ALA A 95 -24.49 4.56 -14.07
N SER A 96 -23.16 4.46 -14.08
CA SER A 96 -22.31 5.52 -13.50
C SER A 96 -22.32 6.78 -14.37
N SER A 97 -22.35 7.96 -13.72
CA SER A 97 -22.12 9.24 -14.41
C SER A 97 -20.64 9.47 -14.77
N ARG A 98 -19.75 8.58 -14.33
CA ARG A 98 -18.34 8.60 -14.64
C ARG A 98 -18.07 7.97 -16.00
N SER A 99 -17.09 8.52 -16.72
CA SER A 99 -16.57 7.95 -17.96
C SER A 99 -15.05 7.81 -17.88
N TYR A 100 -14.50 6.85 -18.60
CA TYR A 100 -13.09 6.47 -18.51
C TYR A 100 -12.44 6.64 -19.87
N ARG A 101 -11.53 7.61 -20.02
CA ARG A 101 -10.84 7.85 -21.29
C ARG A 101 -9.53 7.09 -21.37
N PHE A 102 -9.35 6.35 -22.45
CA PHE A 102 -8.08 5.67 -22.76
C PHE A 102 -7.10 6.62 -23.44
N ARG A 103 -5.88 6.69 -22.90
CA ARG A 103 -4.76 7.37 -23.54
C ARG A 103 -3.55 6.45 -23.61
N PHE A 104 -2.86 6.42 -24.75
CA PHE A 104 -1.50 5.90 -24.82
C PHE A 104 -0.53 7.03 -24.47
N VAL A 105 0.28 6.81 -23.43
CA VAL A 105 1.49 7.59 -23.17
C VAL A 105 2.61 6.99 -24.00
N GLY A 106 3.03 7.70 -25.05
CA GLY A 106 4.16 7.34 -25.91
C GLY A 106 3.80 6.48 -27.12
N ALA A 107 3.37 7.13 -28.21
CA ALA A 107 3.61 6.77 -29.61
C ALA A 107 3.00 7.85 -30.52
N THR A 108 3.81 8.84 -30.93
CA THR A 108 4.08 9.25 -32.33
C THR A 108 4.88 10.56 -32.37
N SER A 109 6.09 10.43 -32.89
CA SER A 109 6.83 11.31 -33.81
C SER A 109 6.37 12.76 -34.05
N THR A 110 7.40 13.62 -33.91
CA THR A 110 7.75 14.82 -34.68
C THR A 110 7.49 16.19 -34.05
N THR A 111 8.62 16.89 -33.90
CA THR A 111 8.86 18.33 -33.70
C THR A 111 8.83 18.86 -32.27
N SER A 112 10.06 19.05 -31.77
CA SER A 112 10.54 20.11 -30.89
C SER A 112 9.48 20.97 -30.20
N THR A 113 9.45 20.95 -28.87
CA THR A 113 9.67 22.08 -27.94
C THR A 113 9.28 21.64 -26.53
N THR A 114 10.25 21.71 -25.61
CA THR A 114 10.14 21.71 -24.13
C THR A 114 8.78 21.41 -23.46
N SER A 115 8.63 20.23 -22.83
CA SER A 115 7.79 20.07 -21.61
C SER A 115 8.13 18.81 -20.79
N THR A 116 8.60 19.03 -19.56
CA THR A 116 9.36 18.08 -18.72
C THR A 116 8.53 17.36 -17.64
N THR A 117 7.21 17.22 -17.80
CA THR A 117 6.34 16.81 -16.68
C THR A 117 5.75 15.39 -16.76
N SER A 118 5.71 14.75 -17.93
CA SER A 118 5.04 13.44 -18.09
C SER A 118 5.97 12.22 -17.96
N SER A 119 7.25 12.34 -18.35
CA SER A 119 8.25 11.26 -18.25
C SER A 119 8.62 10.92 -16.81
N ASN A 120 8.68 11.94 -15.95
CA ASN A 120 9.06 11.87 -14.54
C ASN A 120 8.06 11.00 -13.72
N VAL A 121 6.75 11.13 -13.97
CA VAL A 121 5.73 10.36 -13.22
C VAL A 121 5.78 8.86 -13.50
N ALA A 122 6.03 8.46 -14.75
CA ALA A 122 6.12 7.05 -15.11
C ALA A 122 7.36 6.39 -14.50
N LEU A 123 8.52 7.05 -14.62
CA LEU A 123 9.77 6.62 -13.99
C LEU A 123 9.61 6.51 -12.47
N SER A 124 9.05 7.54 -11.82
CA SER A 124 8.79 7.52 -10.38
C SER A 124 7.89 6.36 -9.95
N LYS A 125 6.81 6.07 -10.69
CA LYS A 125 5.94 4.92 -10.37
C LYS A 125 6.67 3.59 -10.53
N ALA A 126 7.45 3.44 -11.59
CA ALA A 126 8.23 2.23 -11.84
C ALA A 126 9.30 2.01 -10.76
N LEU A 127 10.10 3.03 -10.44
CA LEU A 127 11.10 3.00 -9.37
C LEU A 127 10.45 2.71 -8.01
N SER A 128 9.36 3.40 -7.68
CA SER A 128 8.63 3.14 -6.43
C SER A 128 8.16 1.70 -6.31
N TRP A 129 7.63 1.10 -7.39
CA TRP A 129 7.21 -0.29 -7.36
C TRP A 129 8.39 -1.24 -7.20
N LEU A 130 9.44 -1.07 -8.01
CA LEU A 130 10.62 -1.93 -7.98
C LEU A 130 11.28 -1.90 -6.60
N LEU A 131 11.61 -0.70 -6.12
CA LEU A 131 12.39 -0.50 -4.89
C LEU A 131 11.61 -0.85 -3.62
N ARG A 132 10.27 -0.90 -3.66
CA ARG A 132 9.45 -1.19 -2.46
C ARG A 132 8.88 -2.60 -2.44
N HIS A 133 8.72 -3.22 -3.61
CA HIS A 133 7.94 -4.44 -3.77
C HIS A 133 8.59 -5.44 -4.71
N GLY A 134 9.05 -4.98 -5.87
CA GLY A 134 9.32 -5.83 -7.04
C GLY A 134 10.77 -6.29 -7.23
N ALA A 135 11.73 -5.82 -6.43
CA ALA A 135 13.16 -6.06 -6.68
C ALA A 135 13.50 -7.56 -6.86
N ALA A 136 13.09 -8.40 -5.90
CA ALA A 136 13.30 -9.85 -5.99
C ALA A 136 12.61 -10.49 -7.20
N GLN A 137 11.39 -10.03 -7.52
CA GLN A 137 10.63 -10.52 -8.69
C GLN A 137 11.34 -10.19 -10.01
N GLN A 138 12.07 -9.07 -10.06
CA GLN A 138 12.83 -8.65 -11.23
C GLN A 138 14.29 -9.13 -11.20
N GLY A 139 14.66 -9.95 -10.21
CA GLY A 139 16.03 -10.44 -10.07
C GLY A 139 17.05 -9.35 -9.71
N VAL A 140 16.61 -8.21 -9.16
CA VAL A 140 17.48 -7.12 -8.73
C VAL A 140 17.94 -7.38 -7.29
N PRO A 141 19.25 -7.58 -7.03
CA PRO A 141 19.77 -7.72 -5.68
C PRO A 141 19.53 -6.45 -4.86
N MET A 142 19.10 -6.61 -3.62
CA MET A 142 18.83 -5.51 -2.70
C MET A 142 19.53 -5.76 -1.37
N ARG A 143 20.28 -4.76 -0.92
CA ARG A 143 20.92 -4.76 0.40
C ARG A 143 19.88 -4.64 1.53
N PRO A 144 20.20 -5.05 2.77
CA PRO A 144 19.29 -4.90 3.91
C PRO A 144 18.86 -3.47 4.22
N ASP A 145 19.63 -2.46 3.80
CA ASP A 145 19.33 -1.03 3.93
C ASP A 145 18.50 -0.46 2.76
N GLY A 146 18.07 -1.33 1.83
CA GLY A 146 17.21 -1.01 0.69
C GLY A 146 17.93 -0.58 -0.59
N PHE A 147 19.26 -0.46 -0.57
CA PHE A 147 20.02 -0.04 -1.75
C PHE A 147 20.16 -1.17 -2.79
N CYS A 148 19.93 -0.81 -4.04
CA CYS A 148 20.20 -1.59 -5.25
C CYS A 148 21.21 -0.84 -6.13
N LYS A 149 22.04 -1.57 -6.89
CA LYS A 149 22.87 -0.93 -7.92
C LYS A 149 21.98 -0.32 -9.00
N LEU A 150 22.27 0.91 -9.39
CA LEU A 150 21.49 1.58 -10.44
C LEU A 150 21.69 0.90 -11.80
N SER A 151 22.89 0.39 -12.08
CA SER A 151 23.20 -0.38 -13.29
C SER A 151 22.31 -1.61 -13.45
N ASP A 152 22.11 -2.37 -12.37
CA ASP A 152 21.23 -3.55 -12.38
C ASP A 152 19.79 -3.16 -12.71
N ILE A 153 19.32 -2.02 -12.20
CA ILE A 153 17.98 -1.51 -12.49
C ILE A 153 17.86 -1.08 -13.95
N LEU A 154 18.82 -0.32 -14.47
CA LEU A 154 18.82 0.16 -15.85
C LEU A 154 18.97 -0.96 -16.89
N SER A 155 19.50 -2.12 -16.49
CA SER A 155 19.55 -3.32 -17.34
C SER A 155 18.17 -3.96 -17.59
N LEU A 156 17.18 -3.65 -16.75
CA LEU A 156 15.83 -4.17 -16.91
C LEU A 156 15.14 -3.51 -18.12
N ARG A 157 14.41 -4.30 -18.92
CA ARG A 157 13.74 -3.84 -20.14
C ARG A 157 12.85 -2.60 -19.93
N GLN A 158 12.15 -2.51 -18.81
CA GLN A 158 11.28 -1.38 -18.51
C GLN A 158 12.03 -0.09 -18.11
N PHE A 159 13.31 -0.20 -17.74
CA PHE A 159 14.16 0.93 -17.37
C PHE A 159 15.22 1.28 -18.43
N ALA A 160 15.48 0.39 -19.38
CA ALA A 160 16.44 0.59 -20.48
C ALA A 160 16.16 1.81 -21.37
N VAL A 161 14.96 2.40 -21.26
CA VAL A 161 14.58 3.65 -21.96
C VAL A 161 15.05 4.91 -21.23
N TYR A 162 15.54 4.79 -20.00
CA TYR A 162 15.95 5.93 -19.17
C TYR A 162 17.47 5.99 -19.02
N SER A 163 18.03 7.20 -19.04
CA SER A 163 19.44 7.43 -18.73
C SER A 163 19.70 7.53 -17.22
N ILE A 164 20.97 7.45 -16.81
CA ILE A 164 21.38 7.68 -15.42
C ILE A 164 20.97 9.09 -14.98
N GLU A 165 21.21 10.09 -15.83
CA GLU A 165 20.90 11.50 -15.57
C GLU A 165 19.39 11.74 -15.40
N GLU A 166 18.55 10.98 -16.10
CA GLU A 166 17.09 11.03 -15.92
C GLU A 166 16.68 10.49 -14.55
N VAL A 167 17.31 9.40 -14.08
CA VAL A 167 17.08 8.85 -12.73
C VAL A 167 17.60 9.82 -11.66
N GLU A 168 18.79 10.37 -11.81
CA GLU A 168 19.34 11.39 -10.92
C GLU A 168 18.41 12.60 -10.82
N ARG A 169 17.90 13.08 -11.95
CA ARG A 169 16.95 14.19 -12.01
C ARG A 169 15.63 13.84 -11.34
N GLU A 170 15.14 12.60 -11.47
CA GLU A 170 13.98 12.11 -10.72
C GLU A 170 14.26 12.17 -9.22
N VAL A 171 15.40 11.67 -8.75
CA VAL A 171 15.75 11.67 -7.31
C VAL A 171 15.83 13.10 -6.78
N GLN A 172 16.52 13.99 -7.48
CA GLN A 172 16.71 15.39 -7.09
C GLN A 172 15.38 16.16 -7.04
N ASN A 173 14.56 16.04 -8.08
CA ASN A 173 13.34 16.84 -8.24
C ASN A 173 12.08 16.16 -7.69
N ASN A 174 12.18 14.95 -7.13
CA ASN A 174 11.01 14.28 -6.57
C ASN A 174 10.44 15.10 -5.40
N PRO A 175 9.21 15.63 -5.50
CA PRO A 175 8.67 16.52 -4.47
C PRO A 175 8.51 15.80 -3.13
N LYS A 176 8.26 14.49 -3.17
CA LYS A 176 8.08 13.66 -1.98
C LYS A 176 9.38 13.10 -1.41
N LYS A 177 10.53 13.37 -2.06
CA LYS A 177 11.85 12.82 -1.71
C LYS A 177 11.77 11.32 -1.46
N ARG A 178 11.19 10.60 -2.44
CA ARG A 178 10.91 9.16 -2.33
C ARG A 178 12.15 8.27 -2.37
N TYR A 179 13.26 8.79 -2.87
CA TYR A 179 14.45 8.02 -3.18
C TYR A 179 15.68 8.69 -2.60
N THR A 180 16.67 7.85 -2.29
CA THR A 180 18.03 8.26 -1.95
C THR A 180 18.95 7.63 -2.96
N LEU A 181 19.85 8.42 -3.54
CA LEU A 181 20.90 7.99 -4.44
C LEU A 181 22.25 8.29 -3.77
N ILE A 182 23.14 7.32 -3.75
CA ILE A 182 24.50 7.44 -3.22
C ILE A 182 25.50 6.85 -4.21
N GLU A 183 26.76 7.24 -4.09
CA GLU A 183 27.87 6.62 -4.81
C GLU A 183 28.74 5.85 -3.83
N VAL A 184 29.08 4.60 -4.17
CA VAL A 184 29.96 3.73 -3.38
C VAL A 184 30.95 3.09 -4.33
N GLY A 185 32.23 3.44 -4.20
CA GLY A 185 33.29 2.87 -5.05
C GLY A 185 33.15 3.18 -6.54
N GLY A 186 32.62 4.37 -6.89
CA GLY A 186 32.36 4.77 -8.28
C GLY A 186 31.09 4.15 -8.88
N GLU A 187 30.32 3.38 -8.12
CA GLU A 187 29.03 2.84 -8.56
C GLU A 187 27.87 3.60 -7.91
N ALA A 188 26.84 3.93 -8.69
CA ALA A 188 25.61 4.54 -8.20
C ALA A 188 24.65 3.50 -7.60
N TRP A 189 24.13 3.79 -6.40
CA TRP A 189 23.18 2.96 -5.67
C TRP A 189 21.94 3.76 -5.30
N ILE A 190 20.76 3.17 -5.51
CA ILE A 190 19.47 3.82 -5.25
C ILE A 190 18.60 2.98 -4.32
N ARG A 191 17.85 3.64 -3.43
CA ARG A 191 16.81 3.02 -2.58
C ARG A 191 15.55 3.88 -2.51
N ALA A 192 14.44 3.29 -2.09
CA ALA A 192 13.30 4.07 -1.61
C ALA A 192 13.48 4.46 -0.13
N THR A 193 13.00 5.63 0.28
CA THR A 193 13.15 6.14 1.66
C THR A 193 12.21 5.47 2.66
N GLN A 194 11.07 4.95 2.19
CA GLN A 194 10.05 4.27 2.99
C GLN A 194 9.06 3.53 2.08
N GLY A 195 8.09 2.83 2.67
CA GLY A 195 6.95 2.24 1.96
C GLY A 195 7.15 0.80 1.49
N HIS A 196 8.21 0.13 1.95
CA HIS A 196 8.54 -1.25 1.59
C HIS A 196 7.51 -2.28 2.07
N THR A 197 7.35 -3.34 1.28
CA THR A 197 6.72 -4.62 1.68
C THR A 197 7.73 -5.77 1.68
N ILE A 198 8.98 -5.51 1.28
CA ILE A 198 10.07 -6.48 1.25
C ILE A 198 10.50 -6.75 2.69
N ARG A 199 10.34 -8.01 3.14
CA ARG A 199 10.55 -8.41 4.54
C ARG A 199 12.02 -8.50 4.97
N THR A 200 12.94 -8.59 4.01
CA THR A 200 14.39 -8.66 4.27
C THR A 200 15.02 -7.28 4.52
N ILE A 201 14.26 -6.20 4.37
CA ILE A 201 14.72 -4.85 4.73
C ILE A 201 14.82 -4.74 6.25
N ASN A 202 15.99 -4.33 6.73
CA ASN A 202 16.24 -3.99 8.11
C ASN A 202 15.89 -2.52 8.34
N GLU A 203 14.84 -2.26 9.13
CA GLU A 203 14.39 -0.90 9.41
C GLU A 203 15.43 -0.03 10.14
N GLU A 204 16.34 -0.62 10.93
CA GLU A 204 17.38 0.12 11.66
C GLU A 204 18.50 0.62 10.75
N LEU A 205 18.65 0.03 9.56
CA LEU A 205 19.57 0.50 8.52
C LEU A 205 18.88 1.43 7.51
N LEU A 206 17.56 1.27 7.33
CA LEU A 206 16.78 2.12 6.43
C LEU A 206 16.42 3.47 7.05
N CYS A 207 16.11 3.50 8.35
CA CYS A 207 15.51 4.65 9.03
C CYS A 207 16.24 4.97 10.34
N HIS A 208 16.01 6.18 10.86
CA HIS A 208 16.53 6.60 12.16
C HIS A 208 15.59 6.15 13.28
N PRO A 209 16.04 5.32 14.24
CA PRO A 209 15.23 4.94 15.40
C PRO A 209 14.96 6.16 16.28
N ILE A 210 13.71 6.35 16.68
CA ILE A 210 13.31 7.43 17.59
C ILE A 210 13.27 6.87 19.00
N ARG A 211 14.10 7.43 19.89
CA ARG A 211 14.25 6.93 21.27
C ARG A 211 13.62 7.86 22.29
N ASP A 212 13.50 9.14 21.98
CA ASP A 212 12.80 10.11 22.81
C ASP A 212 11.45 10.49 22.15
N PRO A 213 10.30 10.26 22.82
CA PRO A 213 9.00 10.65 22.28
C PRO A 213 8.88 12.16 22.04
N GLN A 214 9.70 13.01 22.68
CA GLN A 214 9.72 14.46 22.44
C GLN A 214 10.19 14.81 21.02
N GLU A 215 10.91 13.91 20.35
CA GLU A 215 11.26 14.09 18.94
C GLU A 215 10.03 14.08 18.03
N ILE A 216 8.90 13.50 18.48
CA ILE A 216 7.64 13.39 17.73
C ILE A 216 6.55 14.25 18.39
N PRO A 217 6.57 15.58 18.18
CA PRO A 217 5.53 16.45 18.75
C PRO A 217 4.14 16.12 18.22
N MET A 218 4.05 15.48 17.04
CA MET A 218 2.79 15.09 16.44
C MET A 218 2.96 13.81 15.61
N CYS A 219 2.00 12.89 15.73
CA CYS A 219 1.99 11.62 15.00
C CYS A 219 0.59 11.35 14.47
N LEU A 220 0.37 11.62 13.19
CA LEU A 220 -0.96 11.62 12.58
C LEU A 220 -1.09 10.57 11.49
N HIS A 221 -2.18 9.83 11.49
CA HIS A 221 -2.56 8.95 10.40
C HIS A 221 -3.76 9.50 9.64
N GLY A 222 -3.60 9.74 8.33
CA GLY A 222 -4.70 10.12 7.45
C GLY A 222 -5.41 8.90 6.86
N THR A 223 -6.74 8.83 7.01
CA THR A 223 -7.59 7.74 6.50
C THR A 223 -8.90 8.25 5.90
N TYR A 224 -9.75 7.35 5.42
CA TYR A 224 -11.06 7.62 4.82
C TYR A 224 -12.19 7.19 5.77
N TYR A 225 -13.37 7.80 5.64
CA TYR A 225 -14.52 7.48 6.49
C TYR A 225 -14.88 6.00 6.50
N ARG A 226 -14.87 5.37 5.32
CA ARG A 226 -15.20 3.95 5.16
C ARG A 226 -14.31 2.99 5.95
N PHE A 227 -13.12 3.42 6.37
CA PHE A 227 -12.20 2.61 7.17
C PHE A 227 -12.22 2.98 8.65
N LEU A 228 -12.89 4.08 9.03
CA LEU A 228 -12.82 4.61 10.38
C LEU A 228 -13.36 3.62 11.41
N ASP A 229 -14.54 3.03 11.18
CA ASP A 229 -15.14 2.09 12.14
C ASP A 229 -14.25 0.86 12.36
N ALA A 230 -13.67 0.32 11.29
CA ALA A 230 -12.73 -0.79 11.37
C ALA A 230 -11.46 -0.41 12.16
N ILE A 231 -10.93 0.79 11.96
CA ILE A 231 -9.75 1.28 12.68
C ILE A 231 -10.08 1.54 14.16
N LEU A 232 -11.28 2.03 14.48
CA LEU A 232 -11.71 2.23 15.86
C LEU A 232 -11.98 0.92 16.59
N ALA A 233 -12.34 -0.15 15.87
CA ALA A 233 -12.52 -1.48 16.44
C ALA A 233 -11.19 -2.23 16.63
N SER A 234 -10.27 -2.12 15.67
CA SER A 234 -9.09 -3.01 15.57
C SER A 234 -7.73 -2.32 15.62
N GLY A 235 -7.69 -0.99 15.54
CA GLY A 235 -6.48 -0.20 15.50
C GLY A 235 -5.93 0.05 14.09
N LEU A 236 -4.81 0.76 14.04
CA LEU A 236 -4.06 1.00 12.81
C LEU A 236 -3.14 -0.18 12.53
N CYS A 237 -3.23 -0.76 11.34
CA CYS A 237 -2.41 -1.91 10.92
C CYS A 237 -1.44 -1.52 9.81
N ARG A 238 -0.21 -2.05 9.84
CA ARG A 238 0.77 -1.90 8.75
C ARG A 238 0.34 -2.58 7.44
N MET A 239 -0.66 -3.47 7.51
CA MET A 239 -1.17 -4.26 6.39
C MET A 239 -0.03 -5.03 5.72
N SER A 240 0.10 -4.96 4.40
CA SER A 240 1.19 -5.61 3.67
C SER A 240 2.54 -4.92 3.84
N ARG A 241 2.58 -3.65 4.25
CA ARG A 241 3.83 -2.89 4.42
C ARG A 241 4.60 -3.33 5.66
N ASN A 242 5.84 -2.88 5.76
CA ASN A 242 6.64 -3.07 6.96
C ASN A 242 6.21 -2.13 8.09
N HIS A 243 5.66 -0.95 7.75
CA HIS A 243 5.31 0.07 8.73
C HIS A 243 3.94 0.72 8.46
N ILE A 244 3.26 1.12 9.53
CA ILE A 244 2.25 2.17 9.53
C ILE A 244 2.97 3.51 9.30
N HIS A 245 2.37 4.38 8.50
CA HIS A 245 2.96 5.67 8.14
C HIS A 245 2.18 6.80 8.79
N PHE A 246 2.91 7.77 9.35
CA PHE A 246 2.37 8.91 10.05
C PHE A 246 3.03 10.20 9.58
N MET A 247 2.27 11.29 9.65
CA MET A 247 2.78 12.63 9.43
C MET A 247 3.28 13.22 10.75
N PRO A 248 4.40 13.97 10.72
CA PRO A 248 4.95 14.65 11.89
C PRO A 248 4.25 15.99 12.21
N GLY A 249 3.16 16.33 11.52
CA GLY A 249 2.47 17.62 11.64
C GLY A 249 1.15 17.67 10.87
N GLU A 250 0.35 18.71 11.09
CA GLU A 250 -0.94 18.86 10.43
C GLU A 250 -0.81 19.21 8.93
N PRO A 251 -1.66 18.66 8.04
CA PRO A 251 -1.56 18.87 6.59
C PRO A 251 -1.62 20.33 6.13
N ARG A 252 -2.32 21.20 6.87
CA ARG A 252 -2.51 22.62 6.52
C ARG A 252 -1.32 23.52 6.85
N SER A 253 -0.32 23.01 7.56
CA SER A 253 0.87 23.77 7.96
C SER A 253 1.88 23.99 6.83
N GLY A 254 1.67 23.42 5.64
CA GLY A 254 2.64 23.42 4.53
C GLY A 254 3.90 22.56 4.78
N ALA A 255 4.09 22.07 6.02
CA ALA A 255 5.25 21.29 6.43
C ALA A 255 5.15 19.79 6.08
N VAL A 256 4.01 19.34 5.55
CA VAL A 256 3.72 17.91 5.32
C VAL A 256 3.67 17.58 3.84
N VAL A 257 4.81 17.15 3.30
CA VAL A 257 4.94 16.79 1.87
C VAL A 257 4.70 15.28 1.63
N SER A 258 4.98 14.46 2.64
CA SER A 258 4.96 13.00 2.58
C SER A 258 4.26 12.38 3.81
N GLY A 259 3.89 11.10 3.71
CA GLY A 259 3.23 10.37 4.81
C GLY A 259 1.71 10.26 4.70
N MET A 260 1.07 10.94 3.73
CA MET A 260 -0.39 10.93 3.56
C MET A 260 -0.81 11.03 2.09
N ARG A 261 -2.03 10.57 1.78
CA ARG A 261 -2.73 10.88 0.54
C ARG A 261 -3.54 12.16 0.73
N GLY A 262 -3.40 13.14 -0.17
CA GLY A 262 -4.12 14.42 -0.06
C GLY A 262 -5.65 14.31 -0.09
N SER A 263 -6.19 13.14 -0.45
CA SER A 263 -7.64 12.86 -0.47
C SER A 263 -8.19 12.21 0.80
N CYS A 264 -7.38 12.01 1.85
CA CYS A 264 -7.92 11.50 3.11
C CYS A 264 -8.95 12.47 3.71
N GLU A 265 -9.85 11.93 4.53
CA GLU A 265 -11.00 12.66 5.09
C GLU A 265 -10.89 12.80 6.61
N VAL A 266 -10.13 11.91 7.24
CA VAL A 266 -10.04 11.78 8.69
C VAL A 266 -8.57 11.70 9.13
N LEU A 267 -8.24 12.38 10.22
CA LEU A 267 -6.96 12.28 10.91
C LEU A 267 -7.12 11.57 12.26
N ILE A 268 -6.25 10.59 12.52
CA ILE A 268 -6.14 9.90 13.80
C ILE A 268 -4.82 10.30 14.43
N TYR A 269 -4.88 10.79 15.67
CA TYR A 269 -3.73 11.26 16.42
C TYR A 269 -3.27 10.16 17.38
N VAL A 270 -1.97 9.85 17.38
CA VAL A 270 -1.39 8.81 18.24
C VAL A 270 -0.64 9.44 19.42
N GLU A 271 -0.87 8.90 20.62
CA GLU A 271 -0.16 9.23 21.86
C GLU A 271 1.20 8.52 21.90
N VAL A 272 2.20 9.11 21.24
CA VAL A 272 3.54 8.52 21.12
C VAL A 272 4.18 8.14 22.46
N PRO A 273 4.19 9.01 23.51
CA PRO A 273 4.80 8.64 24.79
C PRO A 273 4.18 7.36 25.38
N LYS A 274 2.84 7.26 25.35
CA LYS A 274 2.12 6.09 25.86
C LYS A 274 2.40 4.82 25.04
N ALA A 275 2.44 4.95 23.71
CA ALA A 275 2.76 3.84 22.82
C ALA A 275 4.20 3.34 23.01
N MET A 276 5.17 4.25 23.11
CA MET A 276 6.57 3.91 23.34
C MET A 276 6.81 3.26 24.70
N ALA A 277 6.12 3.73 25.75
CA ALA A 277 6.16 3.10 27.08
C ALA A 277 5.64 1.64 27.06
N ALA A 278 4.75 1.31 26.13
CA ALA A 278 4.26 -0.04 25.87
C ALA A 278 5.15 -0.86 24.91
N GLY A 279 6.32 -0.34 24.53
CA GLY A 279 7.28 -1.01 23.65
C GLY A 279 7.01 -0.86 22.15
N ILE A 280 6.05 -0.01 21.74
CA ILE A 280 5.81 0.27 20.32
C ILE A 280 6.93 1.17 19.79
N ARG A 281 7.70 0.64 18.83
CA ARG A 281 8.84 1.35 18.23
C ARG A 281 8.37 2.38 17.20
N PHE A 282 9.12 3.48 17.09
CA PHE A 282 8.94 4.50 16.06
C PHE A 282 10.27 4.83 15.39
N PHE A 283 10.20 5.21 14.13
CA PHE A 283 11.35 5.56 13.28
C PHE A 283 11.03 6.80 12.46
N ARG A 284 12.07 7.54 12.09
CA ARG A 284 12.00 8.65 11.13
C ARG A 284 12.68 8.24 9.84
N SER A 285 11.98 8.35 8.71
CA SER A 285 12.60 8.19 7.40
C SER A 285 13.40 9.43 6.98
N ASP A 286 14.27 9.27 5.98
CA ASP A 286 15.06 10.36 5.37
C ASP A 286 14.18 11.53 4.89
N ASN A 287 12.91 11.27 4.55
CA ASN A 287 11.95 12.28 4.12
C ASN A 287 10.95 12.69 5.22
N ASN A 288 11.35 12.57 6.48
CA ASN A 288 10.66 13.03 7.69
C ASN A 288 9.27 12.39 7.93
N VAL A 289 9.01 11.21 7.36
CA VAL A 289 7.79 10.43 7.67
C VAL A 289 8.06 9.64 8.94
N ILE A 290 7.11 9.68 9.87
CA ILE A 290 7.15 8.86 11.08
C ILE A 290 6.60 7.48 10.74
N LEU A 291 7.32 6.43 11.13
CA LEU A 291 7.02 5.05 10.80
C LEU A 291 6.94 4.23 12.08
N SER A 292 6.00 3.30 12.14
CA SER A 292 5.99 2.29 13.21
C SER A 292 5.68 0.91 12.63
N PRO A 293 6.39 -0.15 13.03
CA PRO A 293 6.00 -1.51 12.72
C PRO A 293 4.70 -1.92 13.42
N GLY A 294 4.22 -1.14 14.40
CA GLY A 294 3.16 -1.54 15.32
C GLY A 294 3.60 -2.66 16.27
N ALA A 295 2.68 -3.13 17.10
CA ALA A 295 2.90 -4.22 18.03
C ALA A 295 2.46 -5.58 17.45
N GLY A 296 3.13 -6.63 17.92
CA GLY A 296 2.81 -8.02 17.58
C GLY A 296 3.02 -8.37 16.10
N GLN A 297 2.61 -9.58 15.72
CA GLN A 297 2.83 -10.10 14.37
C GLN A 297 2.09 -9.31 13.29
N LEU A 298 0.87 -8.86 13.62
CA LEU A 298 0.02 -8.08 12.72
C LEU A 298 0.48 -6.62 12.57
N GLY A 299 1.34 -6.13 13.47
CA GLY A 299 1.86 -4.77 13.44
C GLY A 299 0.77 -3.73 13.62
N ILE A 300 0.12 -3.78 14.78
CA ILE A 300 -1.06 -2.95 15.11
C ILE A 300 -0.71 -1.90 16.16
N ILE A 301 -1.25 -0.70 16.01
CA ILE A 301 -1.39 0.28 17.10
C ILE A 301 -2.88 0.35 17.46
N THR A 302 -3.21 -0.15 18.64
CA THR A 302 -4.59 -0.25 19.13
C THR A 302 -5.19 1.13 19.46
N PRO A 303 -6.53 1.25 19.46
CA PRO A 303 -7.20 2.52 19.71
C PRO A 303 -6.92 3.16 21.07
N GLU A 304 -6.44 2.39 22.05
CA GLU A 304 -6.05 2.90 23.37
C GLU A 304 -4.89 3.90 23.31
N TYR A 305 -4.13 3.92 22.21
CA TYR A 305 -3.07 4.90 21.95
C TYR A 305 -3.55 6.06 21.07
N PHE A 306 -4.85 6.20 20.78
CA PHE A 306 -5.36 7.34 20.02
C PHE A 306 -5.78 8.48 20.96
N THR A 307 -5.31 9.69 20.70
CA THR A 307 -5.70 10.87 21.49
C THR A 307 -6.97 11.53 20.97
N LYS A 308 -7.15 11.60 19.64
CA LYS A 308 -8.35 12.15 18.99
C LYS A 308 -8.48 11.73 17.54
N VAL A 309 -9.70 11.86 17.02
CA VAL A 309 -10.07 11.69 15.62
C VAL A 309 -10.70 12.99 15.09
N VAL A 310 -10.16 13.51 13.99
CA VAL A 310 -10.54 14.81 13.44
C VAL A 310 -11.00 14.64 12.00
N ASP A 311 -12.13 15.26 11.68
CA ASP A 311 -12.61 15.42 10.31
C ASP A 311 -11.87 16.58 9.65
N ILE A 312 -11.22 16.31 8.52
CA ILE A 312 -10.39 17.28 7.81
C ILE A 312 -11.24 18.41 7.22
N SER A 313 -12.44 18.10 6.73
CA SER A 313 -13.32 19.07 6.06
C SER A 313 -13.85 20.12 7.03
N SER A 314 -14.28 19.69 8.22
CA SER A 314 -14.83 20.59 9.24
C SER A 314 -13.76 21.18 10.17
N GLY A 315 -12.56 20.57 10.23
CA GLY A 315 -11.52 20.93 11.19
C GLY A 315 -11.93 20.71 12.66
N ARG A 316 -13.14 20.17 12.89
CA ARG A 316 -13.70 19.93 14.22
C ARG A 316 -13.36 18.49 14.63
N PRO A 317 -12.97 18.26 15.89
CA PRO A 317 -12.90 16.90 16.43
C PRO A 317 -14.26 16.24 16.26
N ARG A 318 -14.31 15.01 15.71
CA ARG A 318 -15.58 14.26 15.72
C ARG A 318 -15.85 13.84 17.15
N ARG A 319 -17.02 14.22 17.67
CA ARG A 319 -17.42 14.11 19.08
C ARG A 319 -17.72 12.66 19.53
N THR A 320 -17.07 11.66 18.94
CA THR A 320 -17.32 10.24 19.21
C THR A 320 -16.17 9.54 19.96
N THR A 321 -15.04 10.19 20.29
CA THR A 321 -13.96 9.47 21.02
C THR A 321 -13.12 10.36 21.93
N VAL A 322 -13.79 11.09 22.84
CA VAL A 322 -13.20 11.42 24.16
C VAL A 322 -13.89 10.58 25.26
N LEU A 323 -15.00 9.90 24.94
CA LEU A 323 -15.88 9.21 25.89
C LEU A 323 -15.96 7.71 25.64
N GLN A 324 -14.83 6.99 25.59
CA GLN A 324 -14.80 5.55 25.93
C GLN A 324 -13.40 4.95 26.16
N LEU A 325 -12.45 5.70 26.71
CA LEU A 325 -11.16 5.13 27.15
C LEU A 325 -10.88 5.36 28.65
N ALA A 326 -11.80 5.99 29.39
CA ALA A 326 -11.77 6.09 30.85
C ALA A 326 -12.63 5.03 31.57
N ALA A 327 -13.45 4.25 30.85
CA ALA A 327 -14.41 3.31 31.43
C ALA A 327 -13.87 1.90 31.75
N THR A 328 -12.55 1.66 31.61
CA THR A 328 -11.93 0.41 32.08
C THR A 328 -11.27 0.56 33.46
N ARG A 329 -11.53 1.65 34.17
CA ARG A 329 -11.26 1.80 35.61
C ARG A 329 -12.55 1.58 36.41
N HIS A 330 -13.10 0.37 36.36
CA HIS A 330 -13.95 -0.25 37.39
C HIS A 330 -14.56 -1.56 36.85
N VAL A 331 -13.74 -2.59 36.68
CA VAL A 331 -14.15 -3.97 36.98
C VAL A 331 -12.99 -4.63 37.71
N THR A 332 -12.79 -4.22 38.96
CA THR A 332 -12.18 -5.09 39.96
C THR A 332 -13.18 -6.19 40.25
N GLY A 333 -12.82 -7.44 39.93
CA GLY A 333 -13.52 -8.62 40.42
C GLY A 333 -14.14 -9.49 39.32
N VAL A 334 -13.63 -10.72 39.25
CA VAL A 334 -14.19 -11.91 38.58
C VAL A 334 -13.94 -12.03 37.07
N ALA A 335 -12.80 -12.62 36.73
CA ALA A 335 -12.68 -13.68 35.70
C ALA A 335 -11.24 -14.25 35.67
N VAL A 336 -10.84 -14.91 36.77
CA VAL A 336 -9.77 -15.92 36.72
C VAL A 336 -10.48 -17.27 36.74
N ALA A 337 -10.80 -17.81 35.56
CA ALA A 337 -11.04 -19.24 35.31
C ALA A 337 -11.58 -19.42 33.88
N HIS A 338 -10.69 -19.70 32.92
CA HIS A 338 -10.88 -20.75 31.91
C HIS A 338 -9.81 -20.61 30.81
N LEU A 339 -8.66 -21.25 31.02
CA LEU A 339 -7.78 -21.68 29.93
C LEU A 339 -6.86 -22.81 30.41
N THR A 340 -7.48 -23.86 30.94
CA THR A 340 -6.81 -25.16 31.12
C THR A 340 -7.83 -26.28 30.93
N ALA A 341 -8.11 -26.67 29.69
CA ALA A 341 -8.69 -27.98 29.35
C ALA A 341 -8.79 -28.15 27.83
N MET A 342 -7.70 -28.58 27.19
CA MET A 342 -7.77 -29.43 25.99
C MET A 342 -6.50 -30.28 25.91
N ARG A 343 -6.42 -31.31 26.76
CA ARG A 343 -5.66 -32.54 26.51
C ARG A 343 -6.35 -33.70 27.22
N HIS A 344 -7.23 -34.40 26.49
CA HIS A 344 -7.49 -35.82 26.73
C HIS A 344 -7.88 -36.46 25.40
N VAL A 345 -6.92 -37.12 24.77
CA VAL A 345 -7.15 -38.36 24.03
C VAL A 345 -6.09 -39.32 24.56
N THR A 346 -6.46 -40.08 25.58
CA THR A 346 -5.67 -41.19 26.11
C THR A 346 -6.21 -42.48 25.49
N GLY A 347 -5.44 -43.07 24.57
CA GLY A 347 -5.58 -44.47 24.17
C GLY A 347 -4.89 -45.36 25.18
N ALA A 348 -5.61 -46.36 25.68
CA ALA A 348 -5.13 -47.36 26.60
C ALA A 348 -4.23 -48.38 25.89
N ALA A 349 -3.11 -48.75 26.53
CA ALA A 349 -2.41 -50.01 26.28
C ALA A 349 -1.95 -50.56 27.64
N GLN A 350 -2.60 -51.65 28.07
CA GLN A 350 -2.13 -52.50 29.15
C GLN A 350 -0.98 -53.37 28.62
N ILE A 351 0.16 -53.38 29.32
CA ILE A 351 1.04 -54.57 29.37
C ILE A 351 1.53 -54.72 30.82
N THR A 352 1.30 -55.92 31.31
CA THR A 352 1.56 -56.52 32.62
C THR A 352 3.05 -56.65 32.96
N THR A 353 3.42 -56.40 34.21
CA THR A 353 4.64 -56.96 34.83
C THR A 353 4.37 -57.36 36.28
N THR A 354 4.15 -58.65 36.50
CA THR A 354 4.36 -59.32 37.78
C THR A 354 5.82 -59.76 37.85
N GLY A 355 6.49 -59.46 38.96
CA GLY A 355 7.94 -59.64 39.11
C GLY A 355 8.41 -61.07 39.41
N HIS A 356 9.73 -61.22 39.46
CA HIS A 356 10.40 -62.22 40.28
C HIS A 356 11.81 -61.75 40.69
N VAL A 357 12.15 -62.09 41.93
CA VAL A 357 13.39 -61.82 42.66
C VAL A 357 14.35 -62.99 42.48
N THR A 358 15.66 -62.70 42.42
CA THR A 358 16.87 -63.44 42.90
C THR A 358 18.04 -62.86 42.08
N GLY A 359 19.23 -62.51 42.59
CA GLY A 359 20.03 -63.04 43.69
C GLY A 359 21.31 -63.65 43.09
N ALA A 360 22.49 -63.30 43.64
CA ALA A 360 23.87 -63.78 43.31
C ALA A 360 24.58 -63.03 42.14
N VAL A 361 25.72 -62.32 42.28
CA VAL A 361 27.07 -62.55 42.87
C VAL A 361 28.12 -62.82 41.78
N ALA A 362 29.17 -61.99 41.83
CA ALA A 362 30.57 -62.16 41.42
C ALA A 362 31.03 -62.03 39.95
N ALA A 363 32.18 -61.34 39.89
CA ALA A 363 33.24 -61.25 38.88
C ALA A 363 33.01 -60.36 37.66
#